data_AF-A0A9E5RXA5-F1
#
_entry.id   AF-A0A9E5RXA5-F1
#
_cell.length_a   1.000
_cell.length_b   1.000
_cell.length_c   1.000
_cell.angle_alpha   90.00
_cell.angle_beta   90.00
_cell.angle_gamma   90.00
#
_symmetry.space_group_name_H-M   'P 1'
#
loop_
_entity.id
_entity.type
_entity.pdbx_description
1 polymer ?
#
loop_
_entity_poly.entity_id
_entity_poly.type
_entity_poly.pdbx_seq_one_letter_code
_entity_poly.pdbx_strand_id
1 'polypeptide(L)'
;MFNREDPRFLELAAGEAVTSTPATITASNPLTEAYARLLGTSQEAREIIEIAEDEGEEFLSLTGFEANREHVFDEELSQYQILHFATHGFLNDRSPGESGLVLSQYDDQIRPLQGNNFLSLTDVFRLNLPAELVVLSGCRTGLGANLRGEGLVGLTRGFMYAGAERILVSLWSVDDEATAALMSQFYEELIGRNRSPAEALRAAQLHLLQESDSTWQTPYYWAAFTLQGEWN
;
A
#
# COMPACT_ATOMS: atom_id res chain seq x y z
N MET A 1 -4.09 7.42 2.62
CA MET A 1 -5.43 7.15 3.19
C MET A 1 -5.82 8.24 4.18
N PHE A 2 -7.07 8.70 4.17
CA PHE A 2 -7.67 9.52 5.23
C PHE A 2 -8.61 8.65 6.11
N ASN A 3 -8.61 8.88 7.43
CA ASN A 3 -9.47 8.19 8.41
C ASN A 3 -10.09 9.20 9.39
N ARG A 4 -11.11 8.82 10.14
CA ARG A 4 -11.85 9.73 11.05
C ARG A 4 -10.99 10.54 12.04
N GLU A 5 -9.77 10.12 12.34
CA GLU A 5 -8.86 10.79 13.28
C GLU A 5 -7.74 11.61 12.59
N ASP A 6 -7.76 11.79 11.26
CA ASP A 6 -6.72 12.57 10.57
C ASP A 6 -6.77 14.06 10.99
N PRO A 7 -5.70 14.63 11.58
CA PRO A 7 -5.69 16.01 12.05
C PRO A 7 -5.91 17.05 10.93
N ARG A 8 -5.70 16.67 9.66
CA ARG A 8 -6.03 17.53 8.50
C ARG A 8 -7.53 17.72 8.31
N PHE A 9 -8.37 16.85 8.88
CA PHE A 9 -9.83 17.09 8.93
C PHE A 9 -10.16 18.34 9.74
N LEU A 10 -9.43 18.60 10.83
CA LEU A 10 -9.64 19.78 11.66
C LEU A 10 -9.16 21.05 10.93
N GLU A 11 -8.14 20.95 10.09
CA GLU A 11 -7.58 22.07 9.33
C GLU A 11 -8.46 22.44 8.11
N LEU A 12 -9.04 21.44 7.43
CA LEU A 12 -10.02 21.65 6.36
C LEU A 12 -11.38 22.12 6.90
N ALA A 13 -11.85 21.59 8.03
CA ALA A 13 -13.08 22.04 8.68
C ALA A 13 -12.96 23.43 9.34
N ALA A 14 -11.75 23.85 9.73
CA ALA A 14 -11.49 25.20 10.24
C ALA A 14 -11.57 26.29 9.16
N GLY A 15 -11.54 25.91 7.87
CA GLY A 15 -11.75 26.82 6.73
C GLY A 15 -13.23 27.14 6.46
N GLU A 16 -14.16 26.31 6.93
CA GLU A 16 -15.60 26.53 6.76
C GLU A 16 -16.31 26.55 8.11
N ALA A 17 -16.36 27.73 8.73
CA ALA A 17 -17.30 27.99 9.80
C ALA A 17 -18.74 27.93 9.25
N VAL A 18 -19.38 26.77 9.31
CA VAL A 18 -20.84 26.66 9.23
C VAL A 18 -21.36 25.86 10.43
N THR A 19 -22.03 26.59 11.30
CA THR A 19 -22.77 26.10 12.46
C THR A 19 -23.88 25.13 12.01
N SER A 20 -23.76 23.85 12.33
CA SER A 20 -24.94 23.01 12.58
C SER A 20 -24.62 21.85 13.52
N THR A 21 -25.57 21.62 14.42
CA THR A 21 -25.55 20.71 15.58
C THR A 21 -25.29 19.25 15.18
N PRO A 22 -24.53 18.45 15.96
CA PRO A 22 -24.16 17.11 15.56
C PRO A 22 -25.37 16.16 15.63
N ALA A 23 -25.85 15.71 14.46
CA ALA A 23 -26.72 14.55 14.39
C ALA A 23 -25.87 13.31 14.66
N THR A 24 -26.15 12.64 15.77
CA THR A 24 -25.55 11.36 16.14
C THR A 24 -26.01 10.31 15.13
N ILE A 25 -25.15 9.96 14.16
CA ILE A 25 -25.33 8.80 13.28
C ILE A 25 -24.55 7.64 13.91
N THR A 26 -25.27 6.82 14.68
CA THR A 26 -24.80 5.53 15.21
C THR A 26 -24.86 4.47 14.12
N ALA A 27 -23.74 4.23 13.46
CA ALA A 27 -23.40 2.95 12.85
C ALA A 27 -21.87 2.85 12.82
N SER A 28 -21.27 2.48 13.96
CA SER A 28 -19.85 2.18 14.05
C SER A 28 -19.57 0.89 13.28
N ASN A 29 -19.00 1.01 12.08
CA ASN A 29 -18.33 -0.12 11.47
C ASN A 29 -16.94 -0.21 12.12
N PRO A 30 -16.66 -1.23 12.97
CA PRO A 30 -15.44 -1.30 13.77
C PRO A 30 -14.16 -1.40 12.94
N LEU A 31 -14.26 -1.67 11.63
CA LEU A 31 -13.13 -1.68 10.71
C LEU A 31 -12.63 -0.27 10.36
N THR A 32 -13.49 0.75 10.36
CA THR A 32 -13.12 2.14 10.02
C THR A 32 -12.44 2.88 11.18
N GLU A 33 -12.65 2.43 12.43
CA GLU A 33 -12.04 3.01 13.63
C GLU A 33 -10.64 2.42 13.93
N ALA A 34 -10.18 1.42 13.18
CA ALA A 34 -9.02 0.60 13.52
C ALA A 34 -7.71 0.92 12.77
N TYR A 35 -7.74 1.72 11.70
CA TYR A 35 -6.54 1.96 10.87
C TYR A 35 -6.03 3.38 11.06
N ALA A 36 -5.03 3.57 11.94
CA ALA A 36 -4.30 4.82 12.09
C ALA A 36 -3.58 5.21 10.78
N ARG A 37 -3.24 6.49 10.60
CA ARG A 37 -2.56 6.94 9.38
C ARG A 37 -1.15 6.34 9.30
N LEU A 38 -0.79 5.83 8.12
CA LEU A 38 0.59 5.50 7.76
C LEU A 38 1.30 6.79 7.36
N LEU A 39 2.18 7.29 8.23
CA LEU A 39 2.88 8.55 7.95
C LEU A 39 4.02 8.31 6.94
N GLY A 40 4.70 7.17 7.05
CA GLY A 40 5.79 6.78 6.15
C GLY A 40 5.40 6.55 4.70
N THR A 41 4.18 6.09 4.41
CA THR A 41 3.78 5.78 3.02
C THR A 41 3.75 7.01 2.13
N SER A 42 3.57 8.21 2.71
CA SER A 42 3.65 9.46 1.95
C SER A 42 5.08 9.85 1.58
N GLN A 43 6.05 9.42 2.38
CA GLN A 43 7.47 9.61 2.07
C GLN A 43 7.90 8.61 1.00
N GLU A 44 7.61 7.34 1.23
CA GLU A 44 7.83 6.25 0.27
C GLU A 44 7.30 6.58 -1.13
N ALA A 45 6.02 6.98 -1.24
CA ALA A 45 5.43 7.32 -2.54
C ALA A 45 6.14 8.48 -3.25
N ARG A 46 6.60 9.49 -2.49
CA ARG A 46 7.29 10.66 -3.06
C ARG A 46 8.65 10.27 -3.62
N GLU A 47 9.42 9.50 -2.86
CA GLU A 47 10.76 9.06 -3.28
C GLU A 47 10.68 8.18 -4.55
N ILE A 48 9.68 7.31 -4.64
CA ILE A 48 9.43 6.50 -5.85
C ILE A 48 9.08 7.38 -7.06
N ILE A 49 8.23 8.40 -6.86
CA ILE A 49 7.84 9.33 -7.93
C ILE A 49 9.04 10.14 -8.41
N GLU A 50 9.88 10.64 -7.50
CA GLU A 50 11.10 11.38 -7.85
C GLU A 50 12.03 10.51 -8.72
N ILE A 51 12.22 9.23 -8.38
CA ILE A 51 13.02 8.29 -9.20
C ILE A 51 12.39 8.09 -10.58
N ALA A 52 11.07 7.89 -10.66
CA ALA A 52 10.37 7.72 -11.93
C ALA A 52 10.46 8.98 -12.81
N GLU A 53 10.34 10.17 -12.22
CA GLU A 53 10.51 11.45 -12.90
C GLU A 53 11.93 11.63 -13.46
N ASP A 54 12.95 11.33 -12.65
CA ASP A 54 14.35 11.48 -13.01
C ASP A 54 14.75 10.54 -14.17
N GLU A 55 14.20 9.33 -14.20
CA GLU A 55 14.41 8.34 -15.28
C GLU A 55 13.47 8.56 -16.49
N GLY A 56 12.52 9.50 -16.39
CA GLY A 56 11.60 9.84 -17.47
C GLY A 56 10.50 8.82 -17.73
N GLU A 57 10.13 8.05 -16.71
CA GLU A 57 9.05 7.07 -16.75
C GLU A 57 7.67 7.75 -16.65
N GLU A 58 6.67 7.18 -17.33
CA GLU A 58 5.28 7.60 -17.17
C GLU A 58 4.69 6.96 -15.91
N PHE A 59 4.06 7.76 -15.05
CA PHE A 59 3.48 7.28 -13.80
C PHE A 59 2.12 7.91 -13.50
N LEU A 60 1.34 7.22 -12.67
CA LEU A 60 0.09 7.70 -12.08
C LEU A 60 0.21 7.66 -10.55
N SER A 61 -0.01 8.80 -9.91
CA SER A 61 0.03 8.92 -8.45
C SER A 61 -1.38 9.14 -7.89
N LEU A 62 -1.91 8.12 -7.24
CA LEU A 62 -3.19 8.17 -6.52
C LEU A 62 -2.92 8.19 -5.02
N THR A 63 -3.05 9.36 -4.40
CA THR A 63 -2.79 9.54 -2.96
C THR A 63 -4.00 10.15 -2.27
N GLY A 64 -4.04 10.07 -0.93
CA GLY A 64 -5.10 10.70 -0.16
C GLY A 64 -6.49 10.12 -0.47
N PHE A 65 -7.38 10.97 -0.98
CA PHE A 65 -8.75 10.64 -1.37
C PHE A 65 -8.83 9.94 -2.74
N GLU A 66 -7.85 10.19 -3.61
CA GLU A 66 -7.74 9.57 -4.95
C GLU A 66 -7.31 8.10 -4.86
N ALA A 67 -6.66 7.71 -3.75
CA ALA A 67 -6.30 6.31 -3.46
C ALA A 67 -7.54 5.51 -3.03
N ASN A 68 -8.59 5.50 -3.85
CA ASN A 68 -9.87 4.86 -3.57
C ASN A 68 -10.10 3.66 -4.48
N ARG A 69 -11.16 2.90 -4.18
CA ARG A 69 -11.48 1.67 -4.89
C ARG A 69 -11.87 1.88 -6.35
N GLU A 70 -12.53 2.98 -6.68
CA GLU A 70 -13.02 3.25 -8.04
C GLU A 70 -11.85 3.29 -9.02
N HIS A 71 -10.80 4.03 -8.69
CA HIS A 71 -9.60 4.08 -9.53
C HIS A 71 -8.86 2.75 -9.64
N VAL A 72 -8.94 1.86 -8.63
CA VAL A 72 -8.35 0.52 -8.74
C VAL A 72 -9.06 -0.35 -9.79
N PHE A 73 -10.33 -0.06 -10.07
CA PHE A 73 -11.12 -0.74 -11.08
C PHE A 73 -11.14 -0.02 -12.44
N ASP A 74 -10.42 1.09 -12.57
CA ASP A 74 -10.27 1.78 -13.84
C ASP A 74 -9.46 0.90 -14.81
N GLU A 75 -9.92 0.81 -16.06
CA GLU A 75 -9.23 0.08 -17.12
C GLU A 75 -7.85 0.70 -17.40
N GLU A 76 -7.67 1.98 -17.09
CA GLU A 76 -6.39 2.70 -17.19
C GLU A 76 -5.26 1.98 -16.42
N LEU A 77 -5.56 1.34 -15.28
CA LEU A 77 -4.54 0.64 -14.51
C LEU A 77 -3.90 -0.54 -15.24
N SER A 78 -4.61 -1.14 -16.19
CA SER A 78 -4.11 -2.30 -16.93
C SER A 78 -2.95 -1.98 -17.88
N GLN A 79 -2.64 -0.71 -18.12
CA GLN A 79 -1.51 -0.29 -18.96
C GLN A 79 -0.18 -0.22 -18.21
N TYR A 80 -0.21 -0.12 -16.87
CA TYR A 80 0.99 0.03 -16.06
C TYR A 80 1.66 -1.33 -15.79
N GLN A 81 2.98 -1.39 -15.99
CA GLN A 81 3.77 -2.60 -15.75
C GLN A 81 4.12 -2.79 -14.28
N ILE A 82 4.17 -1.71 -13.51
CA ILE A 82 4.47 -1.74 -12.08
C ILE A 82 3.34 -1.06 -11.32
N LEU A 83 2.71 -1.78 -10.40
CA LEU A 83 1.71 -1.22 -9.48
C LEU A 83 2.24 -1.24 -8.06
N HIS A 84 2.21 -0.10 -7.37
CA HIS A 84 2.66 0.03 -5.99
C HIS A 84 1.49 0.41 -5.08
N PHE A 85 1.17 -0.47 -4.13
CA PHE A 85 0.16 -0.23 -3.10
C PHE A 85 0.81 0.03 -1.74
N ALA A 86 0.94 1.30 -1.37
CA ALA A 86 1.46 1.75 -0.07
C ALA A 86 0.31 1.97 0.94
N THR A 87 -0.29 0.88 1.44
CA THR A 87 -1.48 0.95 2.30
C THR A 87 -1.63 -0.24 3.25
N HIS A 88 -2.51 -0.13 4.25
CA HIS A 88 -2.81 -1.21 5.16
C HIS A 88 -3.40 -2.44 4.46
N GLY A 89 -2.83 -3.61 4.73
CA GLY A 89 -3.46 -4.91 4.51
C GLY A 89 -4.23 -5.39 5.74
N PHE A 90 -5.31 -6.13 5.53
CA PHE A 90 -6.08 -6.76 6.61
C PHE A 90 -6.51 -8.18 6.27
N LEU A 91 -6.64 -9.00 7.30
CA LEU A 91 -7.15 -10.37 7.18
C LEU A 91 -8.51 -10.50 7.84
N ASN A 92 -9.35 -11.31 7.20
CA ASN A 92 -10.62 -11.75 7.76
C ASN A 92 -10.61 -13.28 7.91
N ASP A 93 -10.17 -13.77 9.08
CA ASP A 93 -10.07 -15.21 9.37
C ASP A 93 -11.41 -15.96 9.22
N ARG A 94 -12.54 -15.26 9.38
CA ARG A 94 -13.89 -15.84 9.25
C ARG A 94 -14.34 -15.92 7.79
N SER A 95 -13.90 -14.98 6.97
CA SER A 95 -14.20 -14.92 5.55
C SER A 95 -12.94 -14.52 4.78
N PRO A 96 -12.02 -15.46 4.49
CA PRO A 96 -10.72 -15.14 3.90
C PRO A 96 -10.79 -14.36 2.59
N GLY A 97 -11.85 -14.57 1.79
CA GLY A 97 -12.12 -13.83 0.55
C GLY A 97 -12.43 -12.33 0.73
N GLU A 98 -12.71 -11.91 1.96
CA GLU A 98 -12.92 -10.51 2.34
C GLU A 98 -11.65 -9.86 2.91
N SER A 99 -10.55 -10.61 3.04
CA SER A 99 -9.22 -10.03 3.35
C SER A 99 -8.79 -9.13 2.20
N GLY A 100 -8.01 -8.09 2.45
CA GLY A 100 -7.79 -7.09 1.41
C GLY A 100 -6.81 -5.99 1.77
N LEU A 101 -6.80 -4.98 0.91
CA LEU A 101 -6.15 -3.70 1.15
C LEU A 101 -7.20 -2.67 1.58
N VAL A 102 -6.79 -1.78 2.46
CA VAL A 102 -7.58 -0.64 2.87
C VAL A 102 -7.29 0.51 1.92
N LEU A 103 -8.32 1.11 1.33
CA LEU A 103 -8.18 2.29 0.46
C LEU A 103 -8.81 3.51 1.15
N SER A 104 -8.90 4.65 0.46
CA SER A 104 -9.60 5.82 1.01
C SER A 104 -11.05 5.46 1.35
N GLN A 105 -11.48 5.82 2.56
CA GLN A 105 -12.85 5.60 3.03
C GLN A 105 -13.72 6.85 2.90
N TYR A 106 -13.11 7.98 2.54
CA TYR A 106 -13.74 9.29 2.46
C TYR A 106 -13.39 9.96 1.12
N ASP A 107 -14.24 10.87 0.66
CA ASP A 107 -13.96 11.77 -0.45
C ASP A 107 -13.31 13.09 -0.01
N ASP A 108 -12.98 13.94 -0.96
CA ASP A 108 -12.42 15.28 -0.77
C ASP A 108 -13.34 16.25 -0.01
N GLN A 109 -14.64 15.92 0.06
CA GLN A 109 -15.65 16.61 0.86
C GLN A 109 -15.84 16.00 2.25
N ILE A 110 -14.96 15.09 2.68
CA ILE A 110 -14.96 14.47 4.02
C ILE A 110 -16.20 13.59 4.23
N ARG A 111 -16.84 13.15 3.15
CA ARG A 111 -18.02 12.26 3.22
C ARG A 111 -17.56 10.82 3.13
N PRO A 112 -18.13 9.90 3.93
CA PRO A 112 -17.88 8.48 3.76
C PRO A 112 -18.26 8.06 2.33
N LEU A 113 -17.33 7.42 1.64
CA LEU A 113 -17.61 6.81 0.35
C LEU A 113 -18.64 5.68 0.55
N GLN A 114 -19.64 5.62 -0.33
CA GLN A 114 -20.73 4.64 -0.21
C GLN A 114 -20.25 3.24 -0.61
N GLY A 115 -20.66 2.21 0.14
CA GLY A 115 -20.35 0.81 -0.18
C GLY A 115 -19.05 0.30 0.43
N ASN A 116 -18.46 -0.71 -0.22
CA ASN A 116 -17.21 -1.33 0.21
C ASN A 116 -16.02 -0.59 -0.40
N ASN A 117 -15.22 0.11 0.41
CA ASN A 117 -14.01 0.82 -0.04
C ASN A 117 -12.71 0.07 0.28
N PHE A 118 -12.82 -1.20 0.66
CA PHE A 118 -11.67 -2.09 0.70
C PHE A 118 -11.46 -2.72 -0.69
N LEU A 119 -10.21 -3.02 -1.02
CA LEU A 119 -9.89 -3.93 -2.13
C LEU A 119 -9.77 -5.34 -1.57
N SER A 120 -10.88 -6.07 -1.54
CA SER A 120 -10.88 -7.45 -1.02
C SER A 120 -10.24 -8.42 -2.02
N LEU A 121 -9.87 -9.61 -1.57
CA LEU A 121 -9.38 -10.68 -2.41
C LEU A 121 -10.41 -11.06 -3.50
N THR A 122 -11.71 -11.04 -3.19
CA THR A 122 -12.78 -11.25 -4.18
C THR A 122 -12.77 -10.18 -5.27
N ASP A 123 -12.37 -8.95 -4.92
CA ASP A 123 -12.24 -7.85 -5.86
C ASP A 123 -11.01 -8.00 -6.73
N VAL A 124 -9.87 -8.35 -6.12
CA VAL A 124 -8.62 -8.63 -6.84
C VAL A 124 -8.83 -9.70 -7.91
N PHE A 125 -9.59 -10.76 -7.62
CA PHE A 125 -9.92 -11.80 -8.62
C PHE A 125 -10.73 -11.31 -9.83
N ARG A 126 -11.30 -10.10 -9.78
CA ARG A 126 -12.04 -9.48 -10.89
C ARG A 126 -11.22 -8.47 -11.67
N LEU A 127 -10.02 -8.14 -11.20
CA LEU A 127 -9.14 -7.21 -11.89
C LEU A 127 -8.49 -7.88 -13.10
N ASN A 128 -8.09 -7.04 -14.06
CA ASN A 128 -7.21 -7.40 -15.16
C ASN A 128 -5.94 -6.57 -15.02
N LEU A 129 -4.92 -7.15 -14.37
CA LEU A 129 -3.64 -6.51 -14.07
C LEU A 129 -2.52 -7.29 -14.76
N PRO A 130 -2.31 -7.12 -16.08
CA PRO A 130 -1.18 -7.72 -16.80
C PRO A 130 0.12 -6.98 -16.48
N ALA A 131 0.43 -6.86 -15.18
CA ALA A 131 1.56 -6.13 -14.66
C ALA A 131 2.76 -7.06 -14.48
N GLU A 132 3.92 -6.57 -14.85
CA GLU A 132 5.19 -7.24 -14.56
C GLU A 132 5.45 -7.35 -13.06
N LEU A 133 5.06 -6.34 -12.27
CA LEU A 133 5.29 -6.32 -10.84
C LEU A 133 4.14 -5.63 -10.08
N VAL A 134 3.64 -6.28 -9.03
CA VAL A 134 2.81 -5.62 -8.01
C VAL A 134 3.57 -5.58 -6.69
N VAL A 135 3.71 -4.39 -6.10
CA VAL A 135 4.31 -4.16 -4.79
C VAL A 135 3.21 -3.90 -3.77
N LEU A 136 3.17 -4.72 -2.71
CA LEU A 136 2.25 -4.61 -1.59
C LEU A 136 3.04 -4.13 -0.36
N SER A 137 3.17 -2.81 -0.25
CA SER A 137 3.86 -2.13 0.83
C SER A 137 2.87 -1.70 1.91
N GLY A 138 2.74 -2.50 2.96
CA GLY A 138 1.91 -2.12 4.11
C GLY A 138 1.22 -3.30 4.79
N CYS A 139 2.00 -4.19 5.38
CA CYS A 139 1.47 -5.24 6.24
C CYS A 139 1.19 -4.75 7.67
N ARG A 140 0.32 -3.73 7.83
CA ARG A 140 -0.20 -3.30 9.13
C ARG A 140 -1.69 -3.65 9.21
N THR A 141 -2.06 -4.72 9.92
CA THR A 141 -3.49 -4.92 10.24
C THR A 141 -3.91 -3.92 11.31
N GLY A 142 -5.16 -3.47 11.28
CA GLY A 142 -5.72 -2.45 12.18
C GLY A 142 -5.78 -2.86 13.66
N LEU A 143 -5.24 -4.03 14.01
CA LEU A 143 -5.19 -4.54 15.39
C LEU A 143 -3.77 -5.00 15.79
N GLY A 144 -2.73 -4.66 15.01
CA GLY A 144 -1.35 -5.04 15.31
C GLY A 144 -1.03 -6.53 15.13
N ALA A 145 -1.88 -7.27 14.43
CA ALA A 145 -1.62 -8.66 14.06
C ALA A 145 -0.86 -8.73 12.72
N ASN A 146 0.17 -9.56 12.61
CA ASN A 146 0.80 -9.84 11.32
C ASN A 146 -0.16 -10.62 10.40
N LEU A 147 -0.03 -10.45 9.09
CA LEU A 147 -0.73 -11.31 8.13
C LEU A 147 -0.24 -12.75 8.37
N ARG A 148 -1.06 -13.61 8.99
CA ARG A 148 -0.73 -15.03 9.13
C ARG A 148 -0.77 -15.69 7.76
N GLY A 149 0.11 -16.68 7.55
CA GLY A 149 0.52 -17.17 6.24
C GLY A 149 -0.59 -17.45 5.22
N GLU A 150 -1.76 -17.94 5.63
CA GLU A 150 -2.86 -18.25 4.71
C GLU A 150 -3.46 -17.01 4.03
N GLY A 151 -3.56 -15.89 4.75
CA GLY A 151 -4.15 -14.66 4.23
C GLY A 151 -3.22 -13.89 3.28
N LEU A 152 -1.93 -13.83 3.63
CA LEU A 152 -0.90 -13.29 2.75
C LEU A 152 -0.79 -14.12 1.46
N VAL A 153 -0.77 -15.45 1.59
CA VAL A 153 -0.79 -16.37 0.44
C VAL A 153 -2.05 -16.17 -0.42
N GLY A 154 -3.21 -15.93 0.19
CA GLY A 154 -4.45 -15.62 -0.51
C GLY A 154 -4.35 -14.37 -1.37
N LEU A 155 -3.89 -13.25 -0.81
CA LEU A 155 -3.73 -11.99 -1.53
C LEU A 155 -2.69 -12.09 -2.65
N THR A 156 -1.51 -12.65 -2.37
CA THR A 156 -0.48 -12.83 -3.39
C THR A 156 -0.98 -13.68 -4.57
N ARG A 157 -1.69 -14.79 -4.29
CA ARG A 157 -2.32 -15.61 -5.34
C ARG A 157 -3.42 -14.86 -6.09
N GLY A 158 -4.19 -14.03 -5.39
CA GLY A 158 -5.21 -13.18 -6.01
C GLY A 158 -4.63 -12.27 -7.08
N PHE A 159 -3.58 -11.52 -6.75
CA PHE A 159 -2.93 -10.62 -7.71
C PHE A 159 -2.26 -11.39 -8.86
N MET A 160 -1.61 -12.52 -8.58
CA MET A 160 -1.09 -13.39 -9.65
C MET A 160 -2.20 -13.91 -10.56
N TYR A 161 -3.35 -14.28 -10.01
CA TYR A 161 -4.52 -14.69 -10.81
C TYR A 161 -5.05 -13.54 -11.67
N ALA A 162 -5.02 -12.30 -11.16
CA ALA A 162 -5.41 -11.11 -11.89
C ALA A 162 -4.48 -10.77 -13.07
N GLY A 163 -3.34 -11.45 -13.19
CA GLY A 163 -2.40 -11.32 -14.31
C GLY A 163 -0.99 -10.87 -13.92
N ALA A 164 -0.75 -10.53 -12.65
CA ALA A 164 0.56 -10.03 -12.24
C ALA A 164 1.62 -11.14 -12.29
N GLU A 165 2.75 -10.88 -12.95
CA GLU A 165 3.82 -11.87 -13.09
C GLU A 165 4.59 -12.07 -11.78
N ARG A 166 4.91 -10.96 -11.10
CA ARG A 166 5.69 -10.94 -9.86
C ARG A 166 4.99 -10.11 -8.80
N ILE A 167 5.11 -10.54 -7.55
CA ILE A 167 4.55 -9.85 -6.40
C ILE A 167 5.65 -9.63 -5.36
N LEU A 168 5.94 -8.37 -5.05
CA LEU A 168 6.77 -7.99 -3.91
C LEU A 168 5.86 -7.68 -2.72
N VAL A 169 6.05 -8.35 -1.59
CA VAL A 169 5.15 -8.18 -0.44
C VAL A 169 5.90 -8.18 0.88
N SER A 170 5.42 -7.35 1.81
CA SER A 170 5.90 -7.35 3.20
C SER A 170 5.41 -8.58 3.98
N LEU A 171 6.24 -9.10 4.87
CA LEU A 171 5.97 -10.25 5.74
C LEU A 171 5.46 -9.80 7.12
N TRP A 172 5.88 -8.62 7.57
CA TRP A 172 5.48 -7.99 8.83
C TRP A 172 5.40 -6.48 8.69
N SER A 173 4.82 -5.82 9.69
CA SER A 173 4.91 -4.36 9.83
C SER A 173 6.34 -3.98 10.20
N VAL A 174 7.00 -3.18 9.37
CA VAL A 174 8.32 -2.61 9.67
C VAL A 174 8.14 -1.17 10.12
N ASP A 175 9.20 -0.62 10.67
CA ASP A 175 9.36 0.82 10.80
C ASP A 175 9.14 1.57 9.46
N ASP A 176 8.48 2.71 9.55
CA ASP A 176 8.06 3.52 8.41
C ASP A 176 9.27 4.11 7.65
N GLU A 177 10.33 4.52 8.35
CA GLU A 177 11.56 5.10 7.75
C GLU A 177 12.38 4.03 7.03
N ALA A 178 12.55 2.86 7.65
CA ALA A 178 13.23 1.75 7.02
C ALA A 178 12.49 1.23 5.77
N THR A 179 11.15 1.26 5.77
CA THR A 179 10.36 0.88 4.59
C THR A 179 10.57 1.86 3.45
N ALA A 180 10.52 3.17 3.72
CA ALA A 180 10.78 4.19 2.71
C ALA A 180 12.20 4.05 2.13
N ALA A 181 13.22 3.90 2.99
CA ALA A 181 14.60 3.72 2.55
C ALA A 181 14.79 2.44 1.70
N LEU A 182 14.20 1.32 2.11
CA LEU A 182 14.28 0.07 1.34
C LEU A 182 13.60 0.21 -0.02
N MET A 183 12.45 0.88 -0.09
CA MET A 183 11.69 1.05 -1.33
C MET A 183 12.34 2.04 -2.28
N SER A 184 12.83 3.17 -1.76
CA SER A 184 13.63 4.11 -2.54
C SER A 184 14.83 3.40 -3.20
N GLN A 185 15.62 2.65 -2.42
CA GLN A 185 16.73 1.87 -2.98
C GLN A 185 16.27 0.77 -3.94
N PHE A 186 15.12 0.12 -3.68
CA PHE A 186 14.57 -0.89 -4.57
C PHE A 186 14.22 -0.30 -5.94
N TYR A 187 13.54 0.85 -5.99
CA TYR A 187 13.17 1.51 -7.24
C TYR A 187 14.36 2.12 -7.98
N GLU A 188 15.36 2.64 -7.26
CA GLU A 188 16.63 3.09 -7.84
C GLU A 188 17.35 1.93 -8.57
N GLU A 189 17.36 0.74 -7.97
CA GLU A 189 17.99 -0.44 -8.58
C GLU A 189 17.13 -1.03 -9.71
N LEU A 190 15.80 -0.98 -9.57
CA LEU A 190 14.84 -1.50 -10.55
C LEU A 190 14.79 -0.63 -11.81
N ILE A 191 14.52 0.67 -11.65
CA ILE A 191 14.31 1.61 -12.75
C ILE A 191 15.65 2.23 -13.15
N GLY A 192 16.31 2.97 -12.24
CA GLY A 192 17.55 3.72 -12.56
C GLY A 192 18.74 2.86 -12.98
N ARG A 193 18.74 1.58 -12.59
CA ARG A 193 19.78 0.60 -13.00
C ARG A 193 19.27 -0.53 -13.86
N ASN A 194 17.98 -0.53 -14.19
CA ASN A 194 17.32 -1.52 -15.05
C ASN A 194 17.65 -2.97 -14.64
N ARG A 195 17.55 -3.29 -13.35
CA ARG A 195 17.77 -4.65 -12.83
C ARG A 195 16.48 -5.43 -12.77
N SER A 196 16.57 -6.75 -12.73
CA SER A 196 15.39 -7.58 -12.43
C SER A 196 14.85 -7.27 -11.02
N PRO A 197 13.55 -7.48 -10.76
CA PRO A 197 12.98 -7.26 -9.42
C PRO A 197 13.70 -8.03 -8.30
N ALA A 198 14.15 -9.26 -8.57
CA ALA A 198 14.91 -10.03 -7.59
C ALA A 198 16.29 -9.42 -7.28
N GLU A 199 17.01 -8.96 -8.30
CA GLU A 199 18.30 -8.29 -8.13
C GLU A 199 18.16 -6.94 -7.44
N ALA A 200 17.12 -6.17 -7.78
CA ALA A 200 16.79 -4.90 -7.16
C ALA A 200 16.47 -5.07 -5.67
N LEU A 201 15.62 -6.05 -5.31
CA LEU A 201 15.29 -6.33 -3.92
C LEU A 201 16.54 -6.73 -3.13
N ARG A 202 17.36 -7.63 -3.69
CA ARG A 202 18.61 -8.04 -3.05
C ARG A 202 19.55 -6.86 -2.83
N ALA A 203 19.69 -5.98 -3.82
CA ALA A 203 20.55 -4.81 -3.72
C ALA A 203 20.06 -3.84 -2.64
N ALA A 204 18.75 -3.58 -2.56
CA ALA A 204 18.15 -2.78 -1.51
C ALA A 204 18.37 -3.37 -0.11
N GLN A 205 18.18 -4.68 0.04
CA GLN A 205 18.44 -5.38 1.31
C GLN A 205 19.89 -5.30 1.74
N LEU A 206 20.83 -5.47 0.80
CA LEU A 206 22.26 -5.36 1.07
C LEU A 206 22.67 -3.93 1.40
N HIS A 207 22.06 -2.93 0.75
CA HIS A 207 22.29 -1.53 1.03
C HIS A 207 21.95 -1.19 2.49
N LEU A 208 20.72 -1.51 2.94
CA LEU A 208 20.32 -1.28 4.33
C LEU A 208 21.16 -2.08 5.33
N LEU A 209 21.56 -3.30 4.99
CA LEU A 209 22.44 -4.12 5.84
C LEU A 209 23.84 -3.51 6.00
N GLN A 210 24.34 -2.82 4.98
CA GLN A 210 25.68 -2.21 4.96
C GLN A 210 25.69 -0.76 5.47
N GLU A 211 24.51 -0.19 5.74
CA GLU A 211 24.36 1.17 6.25
C GLU A 211 25.14 1.35 7.57
N SER A 212 25.75 2.53 7.70
CA SER A 212 26.65 2.84 8.82
C SER A 212 25.92 2.93 10.17
N ASP A 213 24.60 3.15 10.12
CA ASP A 213 23.74 3.13 11.31
C ASP A 213 23.49 1.69 11.77
N SER A 214 23.99 1.35 12.95
CA SER A 214 23.83 0.03 13.56
C SER A 214 22.38 -0.41 13.76
N THR A 215 21.43 0.53 13.73
CA THR A 215 20.01 0.28 13.96
C THR A 215 19.43 -0.60 12.85
N TRP A 216 19.73 -0.30 11.58
CA TRP A 216 19.11 -0.96 10.43
C TRP A 216 19.73 -2.32 10.08
N GLN A 217 20.83 -2.70 10.71
CA GLN A 217 21.50 -3.99 10.46
C GLN A 217 20.69 -5.19 10.97
N THR A 218 19.71 -4.95 11.86
CA THR A 218 18.81 -6.00 12.36
C THR A 218 17.89 -6.49 11.23
N PRO A 219 17.73 -7.82 11.01
CA PRO A 219 16.87 -8.37 9.95
C PRO A 219 15.42 -7.86 9.94
N TYR A 220 14.93 -7.36 11.08
CA TYR A 220 13.62 -6.72 11.18
C TYR A 220 13.42 -5.60 10.14
N TYR A 221 14.47 -4.83 9.81
CA TYR A 221 14.39 -3.67 8.93
C TYR A 221 14.54 -4.01 7.44
N TRP A 222 15.47 -4.89 7.08
CA TRP A 222 15.77 -5.20 5.67
C TRP A 222 15.14 -6.51 5.17
N ALA A 223 14.86 -7.49 6.04
CA ALA A 223 14.40 -8.82 5.60
C ALA A 223 12.87 -8.93 5.47
N ALA A 224 12.15 -7.82 5.59
CA ALA A 224 10.70 -7.83 5.69
C ALA A 224 9.98 -8.07 4.37
N PHE A 225 10.64 -7.86 3.23
CA PHE A 225 10.03 -8.01 1.92
C PHE A 225 10.50 -9.28 1.24
N THR A 226 9.57 -9.95 0.56
CA THR A 226 9.85 -11.13 -0.25
C THR A 226 9.20 -10.98 -1.63
N LEU A 227 9.89 -11.48 -2.65
CA LEU A 227 9.40 -11.52 -4.01
C LEU A 227 8.86 -12.91 -4.34
N GLN A 228 7.69 -12.97 -4.96
CA GLN A 228 7.09 -14.20 -5.49
C GLN A 228 6.87 -14.07 -6.99
N GLY A 229 6.92 -15.18 -7.73
CA GLY A 229 6.67 -15.21 -9.17
C GLY A 229 7.92 -15.01 -10.04
N GLU A 230 9.09 -14.82 -9.43
CA GLU A 230 10.37 -14.82 -10.16
C GLU A 230 10.85 -16.26 -10.37
N TRP A 231 10.92 -16.68 -11.63
CA TRP A 231 11.30 -18.04 -12.03
C TRP A 231 12.42 -18.02 -13.09
N ASN A 232 13.50 -17.29 -12.84
CA ASN A 232 14.66 -17.22 -13.74
C ASN A 232 15.98 -17.36 -12.98
#